data_AF-A0A1X0INB0-F1
#
_entry.id   AF-A0A1X0INB0-F1
#
_cell.length_a   1.000
_cell.length_b   1.000
_cell.length_c   1.000
_cell.angle_alpha   90.00
_cell.angle_beta   90.00
_cell.angle_gamma   90.00
#
_symmetry.space_group_name_H-M   'P 1'
#
loop_
_entity.id
_entity.type
_entity.pdbx_description
1 polymer ?
#
loop_
_entity_poly.entity_id
_entity_poly.type
_entity_poly.pdbx_seq_one_letter_code
_entity_poly.pdbx_strand_id
1 'polypeptide(L)'
;MPSAIGWGRTGGLAVAVGACLALSCPAVAGADSPDSSHSNSSSHSVGHAKPKSGVASPARAAAKPRSTVRTAPAVAARKPNPVESVVSAVLGALTFARREFEHTLFNKAPTIDYDQTNNSLTAGNAITGNIGATDPEGDPLAYKIKQQPTSGTVTIDGHGTFVYTPGAPMQPGDTAQFVVAVIDRGTGLHGLASLFSPKTAGTTTATITVAAIGPQPPRLSISDATATEPTGTRVGAGFWHTSGNQILDAAGNPVQIAGVNWYGFEGYNGVPDGLWTRNYKDMMDQMVSEGFNTIRLPYSQDVLHGQIPGDSIDFNINPDLQGLTSIQVMDKVIDYAGEIGLKIILDHHRNDAGISTTANGLWYDDKYSETDWVNDWVTLVARYAGNPTVIGVDLHNEPYNCTWGGGGADDWARAAERAGNAILAVNPDLLIMVEGIGVYHDQFYWWGGNLMGVRDRPIVLNVPNRVVYSPHDYPNSLFPQTWFTGDDFGAGLPDVFTNAGATSTKTTSRRSISASSVPA
;
A
#
# COMPACT_ATOMS: atom_id res chain seq x y z
N MET A 1 -14.10 -30.74 33.84
CA MET A 1 -15.26 -29.93 34.26
C MET A 1 -14.78 -29.07 35.42
N PRO A 2 -14.98 -27.74 35.43
CA PRO A 2 -16.12 -26.95 34.94
C PRO A 2 -15.71 -26.02 33.75
N SER A 3 -16.52 -25.24 33.05
CA SER A 3 -17.97 -25.06 32.88
C SER A 3 -18.13 -24.17 31.63
N ALA A 4 -19.02 -24.55 30.72
CA ALA A 4 -19.34 -23.79 29.51
C ALA A 4 -20.04 -22.47 29.85
N ILE A 5 -19.66 -21.39 29.16
CA ILE A 5 -20.43 -20.14 29.09
C ILE A 5 -20.82 -19.96 27.62
N GLY A 6 -22.10 -20.16 27.33
CA GLY A 6 -22.68 -19.89 26.02
C GLY A 6 -22.84 -18.39 25.80
N TRP A 7 -22.52 -17.93 24.59
CA TRP A 7 -22.75 -16.55 24.16
C TRP A 7 -23.85 -16.51 23.11
N GLY A 8 -24.85 -15.67 23.39
CA GLY A 8 -25.98 -15.41 22.53
C GLY A 8 -25.60 -14.61 21.29
N ARG A 9 -26.39 -14.80 20.25
CA ARG A 9 -26.31 -14.08 18.97
C ARG A 9 -26.57 -12.59 19.16
N THR A 10 -25.55 -11.78 18.94
CA THR A 10 -25.68 -10.38 18.54
C THR A 10 -24.74 -10.13 17.38
N GLY A 11 -25.31 -9.92 16.19
CA GLY A 11 -24.57 -9.55 15.00
C GLY A 11 -23.94 -8.19 15.18
N GLY A 12 -22.63 -8.16 15.41
CA GLY A 12 -21.79 -6.97 15.32
C GLY A 12 -21.17 -6.93 13.93
N LEU A 13 -21.47 -5.89 13.17
CA LEU A 13 -20.78 -5.55 11.94
C LEU A 13 -19.34 -5.16 12.32
N ALA A 14 -18.36 -6.05 12.09
CA ALA A 14 -16.95 -5.72 12.20
C ALA A 14 -16.54 -4.97 10.92
N VAL A 15 -16.44 -3.65 10.99
CA VAL A 15 -15.79 -2.86 9.95
C VAL A 15 -14.29 -2.92 10.24
N ALA A 16 -13.59 -3.86 9.60
CA ALA A 16 -12.14 -3.81 9.51
C ALA A 16 -11.77 -2.75 8.46
N VAL A 17 -11.38 -1.56 8.90
CA VAL A 17 -10.74 -0.57 8.03
C VAL A 17 -9.29 -1.02 7.86
N GLY A 18 -9.06 -1.93 6.91
CA GLY A 18 -7.73 -2.25 6.42
C GLY A 18 -7.25 -1.08 5.57
N ALA A 19 -6.63 -0.10 6.21
CA ALA A 19 -6.03 1.01 5.49
C ALA A 19 -4.60 0.61 5.10
N CYS A 20 -4.37 0.32 3.82
CA CYS A 20 -3.03 0.42 3.24
C CYS A 20 -2.64 1.91 3.27
N LEU A 21 -2.03 2.35 4.37
CA LEU A 21 -1.69 3.75 4.59
C LEU A 21 -0.20 3.95 4.30
N ALA A 22 0.09 4.66 3.21
CA ALA A 22 1.27 5.51 3.13
C ALA A 22 0.97 6.74 3.99
N LEU A 23 1.64 6.87 5.15
CA LEU A 23 1.38 7.92 6.14
C LEU A 23 2.25 9.16 5.92
N SER A 24 1.62 10.34 5.86
CA SER A 24 2.02 11.55 6.59
C SER A 24 0.80 12.46 6.84
N CYS A 25 0.78 13.19 7.96
CA CYS A 25 -0.38 13.86 8.58
C CYS A 25 0.07 15.25 9.14
N PRO A 26 -0.80 16.18 9.61
CA PRO A 26 -1.93 16.86 8.96
C PRO A 26 -1.81 18.41 8.99
N ALA A 27 -2.76 19.13 8.38
CA ALA A 27 -3.07 20.51 8.78
C ALA A 27 -4.60 20.76 8.88
N VAL A 28 -4.93 21.45 9.97
CA VAL A 28 -6.22 21.82 10.57
C VAL A 28 -7.24 22.44 9.60
N ALA A 29 -8.50 22.02 9.71
CA ALA A 29 -9.67 22.70 9.16
C ALA A 29 -10.31 23.66 10.19
N GLY A 30 -10.82 24.79 9.72
CA GLY A 30 -11.64 25.72 10.48
C GLY A 30 -12.83 26.23 9.67
N ALA A 31 -14.01 26.02 10.28
CA ALA A 31 -15.22 26.85 10.23
C ALA A 31 -16.28 26.67 9.12
N ASP A 32 -17.47 26.32 9.63
CA ASP A 32 -18.80 26.90 9.37
C ASP A 32 -19.74 26.33 8.27
N SER A 33 -20.68 25.52 8.78
CA SER A 33 -22.13 25.44 8.44
C SER A 33 -22.81 26.83 8.51
N PRO A 34 -24.01 27.09 7.92
CA PRO A 34 -25.19 26.22 8.07
C PRO A 34 -26.28 26.21 6.98
N ASP A 35 -27.22 25.29 7.23
CA ASP A 35 -28.66 25.31 6.92
C ASP A 35 -29.15 25.23 5.46
N SER A 36 -29.97 24.21 5.16
CA SER A 36 -31.43 24.31 5.40
C SER A 36 -32.21 23.08 4.88
N SER A 37 -32.87 22.39 5.82
CA SER A 37 -34.29 21.99 5.83
C SER A 37 -35.02 21.37 4.61
N HIS A 38 -35.69 20.23 4.91
CA HIS A 38 -37.03 19.79 4.44
C HIS A 38 -37.18 19.41 2.94
N SER A 39 -37.98 18.43 2.51
CA SER A 39 -39.07 17.65 3.11
C SER A 39 -39.36 16.40 2.26
N ASN A 40 -39.80 15.36 2.94
CA ASN A 40 -40.53 14.21 2.43
C ASN A 40 -41.84 14.61 1.74
N SER A 41 -42.21 13.96 0.62
CA SER A 41 -43.59 13.50 0.40
C SER A 41 -43.70 12.54 -0.78
N SER A 42 -44.28 11.38 -0.48
CA SER A 42 -44.76 10.34 -1.36
C SER A 42 -46.01 10.75 -2.16
N SER A 43 -46.24 10.11 -3.31
CA SER A 43 -47.41 9.25 -3.59
C SER A 43 -47.93 9.28 -5.06
N HIS A 44 -48.07 8.06 -5.61
CA HIS A 44 -49.14 7.56 -6.48
C HIS A 44 -49.25 8.08 -7.93
N SER A 45 -49.13 7.19 -8.93
CA SER A 45 -50.24 6.34 -9.38
C SER A 45 -49.87 5.49 -10.61
N VAL A 46 -50.64 4.43 -10.79
CA VAL A 46 -50.47 3.28 -11.69
C VAL A 46 -51.00 3.57 -13.10
N GLY A 47 -50.38 3.00 -14.13
CA GLY A 47 -50.93 2.92 -15.49
C GLY A 47 -50.31 1.78 -16.31
N HIS A 48 -50.96 0.61 -16.31
CA HIS A 48 -50.69 -0.53 -17.19
C HIS A 48 -51.10 -0.26 -18.64
N ALA A 49 -50.33 -0.77 -19.61
CA ALA A 49 -50.77 -1.80 -20.57
C ALA A 49 -49.92 -1.81 -21.87
N LYS A 50 -49.39 -3.01 -22.19
CA LYS A 50 -49.02 -3.50 -23.54
C LYS A 50 -50.14 -4.45 -23.99
N PRO A 51 -50.36 -4.75 -25.29
CA PRO A 51 -49.71 -5.96 -25.86
C PRO A 51 -49.56 -6.08 -27.41
N LYS A 52 -48.63 -6.97 -27.84
CA LYS A 52 -48.64 -7.99 -28.96
C LYS A 52 -48.87 -7.53 -30.44
N SER A 53 -48.47 -8.19 -31.55
CA SER A 53 -47.55 -9.29 -31.97
C SER A 53 -47.78 -9.59 -33.49
N GLY A 54 -46.76 -10.07 -34.25
CA GLY A 54 -46.86 -10.90 -35.50
C GLY A 54 -46.98 -10.13 -36.86
N VAL A 55 -46.57 -10.60 -38.06
CA VAL A 55 -46.23 -11.92 -38.66
C VAL A 55 -45.48 -11.76 -40.03
N ALA A 56 -44.56 -12.71 -40.33
CA ALA A 56 -44.05 -13.35 -41.58
C ALA A 56 -43.76 -12.67 -42.96
N SER A 57 -42.73 -13.25 -43.62
CA SER A 57 -42.12 -13.02 -44.95
C SER A 57 -42.94 -13.47 -46.19
N PRO A 58 -42.41 -13.22 -47.42
CA PRO A 58 -41.93 -14.33 -48.26
C PRO A 58 -40.58 -14.08 -48.98
N ALA A 59 -40.01 -15.18 -49.51
CA ALA A 59 -38.68 -15.32 -50.12
C ALA A 59 -38.60 -14.94 -51.61
N ARG A 60 -37.39 -14.62 -52.13
CA ARG A 60 -36.69 -15.30 -53.26
C ARG A 60 -35.39 -14.57 -53.72
N ALA A 61 -34.44 -15.39 -54.17
CA ALA A 61 -33.34 -15.16 -55.12
C ALA A 61 -31.93 -14.86 -54.57
N ALA A 62 -31.03 -15.80 -54.88
CA ALA A 62 -29.59 -15.77 -54.63
C ALA A 62 -28.85 -14.90 -55.66
N ALA A 63 -27.90 -14.08 -55.19
CA ALA A 63 -26.86 -13.45 -56.00
C ALA A 63 -25.56 -13.31 -55.18
N LYS A 64 -24.42 -13.58 -55.85
CA LYS A 64 -23.04 -13.68 -55.32
C LYS A 64 -22.58 -12.46 -54.49
N PRO A 65 -21.71 -12.61 -53.47
CA PRO A 65 -21.19 -11.45 -52.75
C PRO A 65 -20.04 -10.79 -53.53
N ARG A 66 -20.22 -9.51 -53.84
CA ARG A 66 -19.17 -8.57 -54.27
C ARG A 66 -18.80 -7.72 -53.05
N SER A 67 -17.54 -7.80 -52.62
CA SER A 67 -16.98 -7.01 -51.52
C SER A 67 -17.13 -5.51 -51.79
N THR A 68 -17.83 -4.81 -50.89
CA THR A 68 -17.74 -3.34 -50.71
C THR A 68 -17.81 -3.04 -49.21
N VAL A 69 -16.71 -2.57 -48.66
CA VAL A 69 -16.58 -2.07 -47.28
C VAL A 69 -17.34 -0.75 -47.19
N ARG A 70 -18.33 -0.65 -46.30
CA ARG A 70 -19.01 0.61 -45.94
C ARG A 70 -18.70 0.95 -44.49
N THR A 71 -17.90 1.99 -44.29
CA THR A 71 -17.56 2.57 -42.97
C THR A 71 -18.81 3.20 -42.32
N ALA A 72 -19.01 2.94 -41.03
CA ALA A 72 -20.02 3.62 -40.20
C ALA A 72 -19.55 5.05 -39.83
N PRO A 73 -20.48 6.01 -39.59
CA PRO A 73 -20.10 7.34 -39.14
C PRO A 73 -19.77 7.35 -37.64
N ALA A 74 -18.70 8.06 -37.29
CA ALA A 74 -18.24 8.26 -35.91
C ALA A 74 -19.23 9.08 -35.09
N VAL A 75 -19.46 8.67 -33.84
CA VAL A 75 -20.12 9.47 -32.81
C VAL A 75 -19.21 10.66 -32.47
N ALA A 76 -19.68 11.88 -32.71
CA ALA A 76 -18.93 13.09 -32.43
C ALA A 76 -18.77 13.29 -30.92
N ALA A 77 -17.53 13.40 -30.45
CA ALA A 77 -17.19 13.84 -29.11
C ALA A 77 -17.74 15.26 -28.87
N ARG A 78 -18.40 15.47 -27.73
CA ARG A 78 -18.85 16.79 -27.27
C ARG A 78 -17.60 17.66 -27.05
N LYS A 79 -17.45 18.73 -27.85
CA LYS A 79 -16.38 19.72 -27.67
C LYS A 79 -16.50 20.35 -26.27
N PRO A 80 -15.39 20.51 -25.52
CA PRO A 80 -15.43 21.22 -24.25
C PRO A 80 -15.91 22.66 -24.45
N ASN A 81 -16.68 23.17 -23.49
CA ASN A 81 -17.26 24.50 -23.55
C ASN A 81 -16.12 25.55 -23.53
N PRO A 82 -16.08 26.52 -24.47
CA PRO A 82 -14.97 27.48 -24.57
C PRO A 82 -14.78 28.32 -23.31
N VAL A 83 -15.86 28.56 -22.55
CA VAL A 83 -15.85 29.45 -21.39
C VAL A 83 -15.12 28.82 -20.19
N GLU A 84 -15.30 27.52 -19.92
CA GLU A 84 -14.61 26.83 -18.81
C GLU A 84 -13.10 26.65 -19.10
N SER A 85 -12.73 26.41 -20.36
CA SER A 85 -11.33 26.34 -20.79
C SER A 85 -10.62 27.69 -20.66
N VAL A 86 -11.30 28.80 -20.94
CA VAL A 86 -10.74 30.15 -20.82
C VAL A 86 -10.65 30.58 -19.37
N VAL A 87 -11.66 30.27 -18.53
CA VAL A 87 -11.62 30.58 -17.09
C VAL A 87 -10.50 29.80 -16.38
N SER A 88 -10.33 28.51 -16.68
CA SER A 88 -9.23 27.71 -16.12
C SER A 88 -7.85 28.16 -16.62
N ALA A 89 -7.74 28.58 -17.89
CA ALA A 89 -6.50 29.15 -18.43
C ALA A 89 -6.16 30.52 -17.81
N VAL A 90 -7.17 31.37 -17.59
CA VAL A 90 -6.99 32.68 -16.95
C VAL A 90 -6.68 32.55 -15.46
N LEU A 91 -7.35 31.63 -14.74
CA LEU A 91 -7.06 31.34 -13.33
C LEU A 91 -5.68 30.69 -13.16
N GLY A 92 -5.31 29.81 -14.08
CA GLY A 92 -3.96 29.24 -14.21
C GLY A 92 -2.90 30.32 -14.50
N ALA A 93 -3.20 31.28 -15.37
CA ALA A 93 -2.31 32.40 -15.67
C ALA A 93 -2.19 33.38 -14.48
N LEU A 94 -3.28 33.64 -13.74
CA LEU A 94 -3.25 34.47 -12.53
C LEU A 94 -2.50 33.79 -11.38
N THR A 95 -2.66 32.47 -11.20
CA THR A 95 -1.91 31.71 -10.19
C THR A 95 -0.44 31.58 -10.55
N PHE A 96 -0.11 31.39 -11.84
CA PHE A 96 1.25 31.46 -12.34
C PHE A 96 1.87 32.83 -12.10
N ALA A 97 1.16 33.93 -12.44
CA ALA A 97 1.64 35.29 -12.22
C ALA A 97 1.82 35.62 -10.72
N ARG A 98 0.90 35.15 -9.85
CA ARG A 98 1.03 35.30 -8.40
C ARG A 98 2.22 34.53 -7.85
N ARG A 99 2.41 33.27 -8.27
CA ARG A 99 3.55 32.44 -7.85
C ARG A 99 4.86 33.06 -8.30
N GLU A 100 4.92 33.56 -9.54
CA GLU A 100 6.11 34.25 -10.06
C GLU A 100 6.40 35.54 -9.29
N PHE A 101 5.36 36.29 -8.91
CA PHE A 101 5.49 37.49 -8.09
C PHE A 101 5.98 37.17 -6.66
N GLU A 102 5.45 36.11 -6.03
CA GLU A 102 5.88 35.66 -4.71
C GLU A 102 7.33 35.13 -4.74
N HIS A 103 7.68 34.33 -5.75
CA HIS A 103 9.03 33.78 -5.97
C HIS A 103 10.06 34.87 -6.32
N THR A 104 9.66 35.93 -7.03
CA THR A 104 10.56 37.03 -7.40
C THR A 104 10.81 38.01 -6.25
N LEU A 105 9.89 38.16 -5.30
CA LEU A 105 9.98 39.19 -4.25
C LEU A 105 10.20 38.65 -2.83
N PHE A 106 9.93 37.36 -2.60
CA PHE A 106 10.00 36.72 -1.29
C PHE A 106 10.74 35.38 -1.32
N ASN A 107 11.76 35.26 -2.16
CA ASN A 107 12.60 34.06 -2.24
C ASN A 107 13.27 33.77 -0.88
N LYS A 108 13.25 32.54 -0.37
CA LYS A 108 13.86 32.22 0.93
C LYS A 108 15.28 31.73 0.75
N ALA A 109 16.00 31.61 1.85
CA ALA A 109 17.33 30.99 1.82
C ALA A 109 17.17 29.47 1.99
N PRO A 110 18.09 28.67 1.44
CA PRO A 110 18.05 27.22 1.59
C PRO A 110 18.19 26.80 3.04
N THR A 111 17.62 25.68 3.43
CA THR A 111 17.87 25.05 4.73
C THR A 111 18.88 23.91 4.62
N ILE A 112 19.62 23.63 5.69
CA ILE A 112 20.58 22.51 5.78
C ILE A 112 20.09 21.59 6.89
N ASP A 113 19.82 20.33 6.56
CA ASP A 113 19.43 19.28 7.50
C ASP A 113 20.45 18.13 7.48
N TYR A 114 21.67 18.44 7.93
CA TYR A 114 22.76 17.48 7.95
C TYR A 114 22.64 16.53 9.14
N ASP A 115 22.47 15.24 8.86
CA ASP A 115 22.53 14.17 9.85
C ASP A 115 23.81 13.32 9.67
N GLN A 116 24.70 13.42 10.66
CA GLN A 116 25.96 12.72 10.71
C GLN A 116 25.81 11.18 10.76
N THR A 117 24.68 10.67 11.24
CA THR A 117 24.41 9.22 11.32
C THR A 117 24.23 8.57 9.95
N ASN A 118 23.92 9.38 8.93
CA ASN A 118 23.78 8.95 7.54
C ASN A 118 25.13 8.84 6.79
N ASN A 119 26.24 9.21 7.41
CA ASN A 119 27.53 9.05 6.79
C ASN A 119 27.90 7.56 6.62
N SER A 120 28.70 7.25 5.60
CA SER A 120 29.20 5.92 5.30
C SER A 120 30.71 5.91 5.06
N LEU A 121 31.34 4.76 5.33
CA LEU A 121 32.77 4.56 5.11
C LEU A 121 32.98 3.86 3.76
N THR A 122 33.82 4.43 2.90
CA THR A 122 34.22 3.85 1.62
C THR A 122 35.43 2.91 1.79
N ALA A 123 35.71 2.07 0.79
CA ALA A 123 36.84 1.13 0.79
C ALA A 123 38.24 1.77 0.98
N GLY A 124 38.34 3.11 0.86
CA GLY A 124 39.58 3.88 1.06
C GLY A 124 39.65 4.66 2.37
N ASN A 125 38.85 4.31 3.39
CA ASN A 125 38.69 5.05 4.65
C ASN A 125 38.17 6.50 4.51
N ALA A 126 37.69 6.88 3.31
CA ALA A 126 37.00 8.15 3.14
C ALA A 126 35.55 8.04 3.64
N ILE A 127 35.07 9.10 4.25
CA ILE A 127 33.72 9.20 4.79
C ILE A 127 32.86 9.98 3.81
N THR A 128 31.77 9.39 3.37
CA THR A 128 30.78 10.02 2.48
C THR A 128 29.52 10.36 3.24
N GLY A 129 28.91 11.51 2.93
CA GLY A 129 27.64 11.95 3.49
C GLY A 129 26.96 12.96 2.57
N ASN A 130 25.75 13.39 2.89
CA ASN A 130 25.04 14.42 2.14
C ASN A 130 24.67 15.58 3.08
N ILE A 131 24.77 16.82 2.60
CA ILE A 131 24.45 18.03 3.38
C ILE A 131 22.96 18.14 3.71
N GLY A 132 22.06 17.45 2.98
CA GLY A 132 20.62 17.47 3.24
C GLY A 132 20.02 18.85 3.01
N ALA A 133 20.51 19.59 2.01
CA ALA A 133 20.05 20.94 1.79
C ALA A 133 18.82 20.98 0.88
N THR A 134 17.86 21.84 1.22
CA THR A 134 16.60 22.02 0.50
C THR A 134 16.31 23.51 0.32
N ASP A 135 15.72 23.85 -0.82
CA ASP A 135 15.22 25.18 -1.09
C ASP A 135 13.69 25.19 -0.99
N PRO A 136 13.07 26.09 -0.20
CA PRO A 136 11.62 26.10 -0.02
C PRO A 136 10.83 26.43 -1.30
N GLU A 137 11.45 27.13 -2.25
CA GLU A 137 10.86 27.52 -3.53
C GLU A 137 11.25 26.54 -4.68
N GLY A 138 12.20 25.64 -4.41
CA GLY A 138 12.66 24.62 -5.34
C GLY A 138 13.76 25.09 -6.28
N ASP A 139 14.43 26.20 -5.95
CA ASP A 139 15.48 26.77 -6.77
C ASP A 139 16.74 25.87 -6.83
N PRO A 140 17.50 25.90 -7.95
CA PRO A 140 18.72 25.14 -8.06
C PRO A 140 19.78 25.59 -7.04
N LEU A 141 20.29 24.64 -6.26
CA LEU A 141 21.31 24.90 -5.26
C LEU A 141 22.73 24.72 -5.80
N ALA A 142 23.66 25.48 -5.23
CA ALA A 142 25.10 25.31 -5.44
C ALA A 142 25.86 25.21 -4.12
N TYR A 143 26.79 24.28 -4.07
CA TYR A 143 27.55 23.96 -2.87
C TYR A 143 28.98 24.48 -2.97
N LYS A 144 29.48 25.11 -1.90
CA LYS A 144 30.86 25.58 -1.83
C LYS A 144 31.46 25.31 -0.46
N ILE A 145 32.57 24.59 -0.42
CA ILE A 145 33.38 24.46 0.79
C ILE A 145 34.03 25.82 1.07
N LYS A 146 33.65 26.44 2.18
CA LYS A 146 34.18 27.71 2.68
C LYS A 146 35.45 27.52 3.49
N GLN A 147 35.51 26.41 4.24
CA GLN A 147 36.65 26.06 5.07
C GLN A 147 36.86 24.54 5.02
N GLN A 148 38.07 24.14 4.67
CA GLN A 148 38.51 22.75 4.75
C GLN A 148 38.76 22.35 6.21
N PRO A 149 38.69 21.05 6.55
CA PRO A 149 39.02 20.59 7.89
C PRO A 149 40.51 20.78 8.22
N THR A 150 40.81 20.88 9.50
CA THR A 150 42.19 21.06 10.00
C THR A 150 43.11 19.90 9.61
N SER A 151 42.54 18.70 9.41
CA SER A 151 43.23 17.51 8.89
C SER A 151 42.33 16.83 7.85
N GLY A 152 42.93 16.33 6.77
CA GLY A 152 42.22 15.74 5.64
C GLY A 152 41.68 16.76 4.64
N THR A 153 40.86 16.29 3.70
CA THR A 153 40.26 17.10 2.63
C THR A 153 38.80 16.73 2.43
N VAL A 154 37.99 17.72 2.04
CA VAL A 154 36.58 17.53 1.67
C VAL A 154 36.36 18.00 0.24
N THR A 155 35.67 17.17 -0.52
CA THR A 155 35.06 17.53 -1.80
C THR A 155 33.54 17.44 -1.67
N ILE A 156 32.81 18.25 -2.45
CA ILE A 156 31.34 18.22 -2.50
C ILE A 156 30.90 18.37 -3.95
N ASP A 157 29.89 17.59 -4.35
CA ASP A 157 29.34 17.63 -5.69
C ASP A 157 28.13 18.59 -5.82
N GLY A 158 27.54 18.65 -7.02
CA GLY A 158 26.39 19.50 -7.30
C GLY A 158 25.09 19.08 -6.62
N HIS A 159 25.05 17.89 -6.00
CA HIS A 159 23.89 17.33 -5.30
C HIS A 159 24.05 17.37 -3.78
N GLY A 160 25.10 18.04 -3.27
CA GLY A 160 25.36 18.16 -1.84
C GLY A 160 25.98 16.90 -1.23
N THR A 161 26.38 15.92 -2.03
CA THR A 161 27.12 14.75 -1.54
C THR A 161 28.58 15.13 -1.37
N PHE A 162 29.10 14.93 -0.15
CA PHE A 162 30.50 15.20 0.16
C PHE A 162 31.30 13.92 0.38
N VAL A 163 32.59 14.01 0.10
CA VAL A 163 33.59 13.00 0.43
C VAL A 163 34.66 13.64 1.29
N TYR A 164 34.77 13.21 2.54
CA TYR A 164 35.87 13.55 3.44
C TYR A 164 36.94 12.46 3.40
N THR A 165 38.15 12.83 3.02
CA THR A 165 39.33 11.96 3.04
C THR A 165 40.22 12.35 4.22
N PRO A 166 40.30 11.53 5.29
CA PRO A 166 41.17 11.81 6.42
C PRO A 166 42.65 11.89 6.01
N GLY A 167 43.42 12.81 6.59
CA GLY A 167 44.87 12.88 6.38
C GLY A 167 45.64 11.72 7.04
N ALA A 168 45.02 11.11 8.05
CA ALA A 168 45.44 9.87 8.71
C ALA A 168 44.18 9.09 9.15
N PRO A 169 44.24 7.76 9.35
CA PRO A 169 43.09 6.96 9.76
C PRO A 169 42.46 7.48 11.05
N MET A 170 41.18 7.83 11.00
CA MET A 170 40.44 8.31 12.19
C MET A 170 40.25 7.17 13.20
N GLN A 171 40.54 7.45 14.46
CA GLN A 171 40.29 6.56 15.59
C GLN A 171 38.89 6.81 16.17
N PRO A 172 38.28 5.83 16.88
CA PRO A 172 37.00 6.04 17.55
C PRO A 172 37.03 7.27 18.48
N GLY A 173 36.14 8.23 18.23
CA GLY A 173 36.09 9.51 18.95
C GLY A 173 36.73 10.69 18.22
N ASP A 174 37.50 10.44 17.16
CA ASP A 174 38.02 11.52 16.32
C ASP A 174 36.90 12.23 15.57
N THR A 175 37.03 13.55 15.43
CA THR A 175 36.14 14.39 14.64
C THR A 175 36.92 15.33 13.73
N ALA A 176 36.32 15.69 12.60
CA ALA A 176 36.82 16.69 11.67
C ALA A 176 35.66 17.62 11.30
N GLN A 177 35.94 18.92 11.18
CA GLN A 177 34.93 19.92 10.86
C GLN A 177 35.26 20.67 9.60
N PHE A 178 34.29 20.86 8.72
CA PHE A 178 34.41 21.74 7.56
C PHE A 178 33.21 22.67 7.47
N VAL A 179 33.36 23.80 6.78
CA VAL A 179 32.26 24.77 6.61
C VAL A 179 31.80 24.74 5.17
N VAL A 180 30.50 24.52 4.97
CA VAL A 180 29.86 24.53 3.64
C VAL A 180 28.91 25.73 3.55
N ALA A 181 28.92 26.39 2.40
CA ALA A 181 27.89 27.33 1.99
C ALA A 181 27.02 26.70 0.92
N VAL A 182 25.70 26.72 1.14
CA VAL A 182 24.66 26.36 0.18
C VAL A 182 24.09 27.66 -0.37
N ILE A 183 24.25 27.85 -1.66
CA ILE A 183 23.94 29.08 -2.38
C ILE A 183 22.74 28.79 -3.26
N ASP A 184 21.66 29.51 -3.01
CA ASP A 184 20.51 29.58 -3.90
C ASP A 184 20.91 30.29 -5.21
N ARG A 185 20.56 29.70 -6.35
CA ARG A 185 20.76 30.27 -7.70
C ARG A 185 19.47 30.77 -8.35
N GLY A 186 18.39 30.87 -7.59
CA GLY A 186 17.17 31.55 -7.95
C GLY A 186 17.41 32.99 -8.40
N THR A 187 16.50 33.50 -9.22
CA THR A 187 16.55 34.90 -9.70
C THR A 187 15.75 35.87 -8.81
N GLY A 188 15.15 35.36 -7.73
CA GLY A 188 14.29 36.11 -6.83
C GLY A 188 15.03 36.97 -5.80
N LEU A 189 14.43 38.10 -5.43
CA LEU A 189 14.85 38.93 -4.31
C LEU A 189 14.41 38.28 -3.00
N HIS A 190 15.33 38.13 -2.06
CA HIS A 190 15.03 37.62 -0.72
C HIS A 190 14.43 38.71 0.17
N GLY A 191 13.19 39.11 -0.15
CA GLY A 191 12.47 40.18 0.52
C GLY A 191 12.94 41.60 0.11
N LEU A 192 12.12 42.60 0.45
CA LEU A 192 12.37 44.02 0.18
C LEU A 192 13.66 44.56 0.83
N ALA A 193 14.20 43.88 1.84
CA ALA A 193 15.46 44.23 2.48
C ALA A 193 16.70 43.98 1.59
N SER A 194 16.60 43.04 0.63
CA SER A 194 17.71 42.69 -0.27
C SER A 194 18.06 43.80 -1.28
N LEU A 195 17.15 44.77 -1.50
CA LEU A 195 17.40 45.97 -2.31
C LEU A 195 18.48 46.89 -1.73
N PHE A 196 18.77 46.79 -0.43
CA PHE A 196 19.72 47.67 0.28
C PHE A 196 20.98 46.94 0.76
N SER A 197 21.08 45.61 0.58
CA SER A 197 22.26 44.80 0.93
C SER A 197 22.32 43.49 0.13
N PRO A 198 22.78 43.52 -1.13
CA PRO A 198 22.67 42.40 -2.09
C PRO A 198 23.64 41.22 -1.87
N LYS A 199 24.36 41.12 -0.74
CA LYS A 199 25.51 40.19 -0.61
C LYS A 199 25.32 38.97 0.30
N THR A 200 24.17 38.81 0.95
CA THR A 200 23.98 37.71 1.93
C THR A 200 22.62 37.05 1.90
N ALA A 201 21.73 37.48 1.02
CA ALA A 201 20.41 36.90 0.92
C ALA A 201 20.47 35.79 -0.14
N GLY A 202 20.12 34.56 0.23
CA GLY A 202 20.23 33.36 -0.63
C GLY A 202 21.41 32.45 -0.35
N THR A 203 22.07 32.57 0.81
CA THR A 203 23.14 31.63 1.17
C THR A 203 23.03 31.22 2.62
N THR A 204 22.96 29.91 2.86
CA THR A 204 23.01 29.31 4.19
C THR A 204 24.35 28.64 4.39
N THR A 205 25.00 28.91 5.53
CA THR A 205 26.32 28.34 5.85
C THR A 205 26.19 27.50 7.12
N ALA A 206 26.77 26.30 7.10
CA ALA A 206 26.81 25.41 8.26
C ALA A 206 28.21 24.83 8.47
N THR A 207 28.54 24.59 9.74
CA THR A 207 29.70 23.79 10.14
C THR A 207 29.27 22.33 10.22
N ILE A 208 29.87 21.49 9.39
CA ILE A 208 29.61 20.06 9.31
C ILE A 208 30.66 19.34 10.14
N THR A 209 30.22 18.51 11.09
CA THR A 209 31.11 17.67 11.90
C THR A 209 31.04 16.23 11.40
N VAL A 210 32.16 15.68 10.98
CA VAL A 210 32.33 14.28 10.59
C VAL A 210 33.08 13.56 11.72
N ALA A 211 32.65 12.36 12.11
CA ALA A 211 33.34 11.54 13.11
C ALA A 211 33.78 10.21 12.52
N ALA A 212 34.73 9.56 13.18
CA ALA A 212 35.17 8.23 12.83
C ALA A 212 33.98 7.24 12.76
N ILE A 213 33.86 6.54 11.64
CA ILE A 213 32.82 5.53 11.40
C ILE A 213 33.45 4.15 11.61
N GLY A 214 33.03 3.42 12.64
CA GLY A 214 33.41 2.01 12.80
C GLY A 214 32.83 1.14 11.67
N PRO A 215 33.29 -0.11 11.48
CA PRO A 215 32.77 -0.99 10.42
C PRO A 215 31.24 -1.10 10.52
N GLN A 216 30.55 -0.49 9.56
CA GLN A 216 29.10 -0.54 9.48
C GLN A 216 28.69 -1.70 8.58
N PRO A 217 27.66 -2.50 8.95
CA PRO A 217 26.99 -3.33 7.97
C PRO A 217 26.41 -2.43 6.86
N PRO A 218 26.41 -2.87 5.60
CA PRO A 218 25.82 -2.11 4.51
C PRO A 218 24.35 -1.82 4.80
N ARG A 219 23.94 -0.57 4.58
CA ARG A 219 22.55 -0.14 4.67
C ARG A 219 22.19 0.67 3.44
N LEU A 220 21.01 0.37 2.88
CA LEU A 220 20.34 1.16 1.85
C LEU A 220 19.35 2.09 2.57
N SER A 221 19.45 3.39 2.35
CA SER A 221 18.40 4.35 2.66
C SER A 221 17.78 4.84 1.35
N ILE A 222 16.44 4.88 1.30
CA ILE A 222 15.68 5.53 0.23
C ILE A 222 15.18 6.83 0.86
N SER A 223 15.73 7.97 0.42
CA SER A 223 15.52 9.25 1.11
C SER A 223 14.15 9.86 0.88
N ASP A 224 13.44 9.56 -0.21
CA ASP A 224 12.15 10.20 -0.50
C ASP A 224 11.21 9.26 -1.26
N ALA A 225 10.35 8.55 -0.54
CA ALA A 225 9.26 7.82 -1.14
C ALA A 225 8.03 8.75 -1.25
N THR A 226 7.93 9.54 -2.32
CA THR A 226 6.75 10.35 -2.59
C THR A 226 5.60 9.46 -3.08
N ALA A 227 4.55 9.30 -2.27
CA ALA A 227 3.30 8.71 -2.71
C ALA A 227 2.45 9.80 -3.41
N THR A 228 2.17 9.62 -4.69
CA THR A 228 1.17 10.41 -5.41
C THR A 228 -0.19 9.75 -5.24
N GLU A 229 -1.11 10.42 -4.53
CA GLU A 229 -2.50 9.96 -4.43
C GLU A 229 -3.16 9.98 -5.83
N PRO A 230 -3.90 8.93 -6.21
CA PRO A 230 -4.61 8.91 -7.48
C PRO A 230 -5.66 10.04 -7.53
N THR A 231 -5.63 10.83 -8.61
CA THR A 231 -6.68 11.84 -8.86
C THR A 231 -7.88 11.18 -9.54
N GLY A 232 -8.89 10.77 -8.75
CA GLY A 232 -10.20 10.30 -9.23
C GLY A 232 -10.55 8.87 -8.82
N THR A 233 -11.82 8.49 -8.99
CA THR A 233 -12.41 7.18 -8.61
C THR A 233 -12.13 6.05 -9.61
N ARG A 234 -11.12 6.19 -10.48
CA ARG A 234 -10.85 5.15 -11.49
C ARG A 234 -10.19 3.94 -10.84
N VAL A 235 -10.87 2.80 -10.88
CA VAL A 235 -10.26 1.52 -10.57
C VAL A 235 -9.22 1.20 -11.64
N GLY A 236 -7.99 0.91 -11.22
CA GLY A 236 -6.86 0.66 -12.13
C GLY A 236 -7.12 -0.46 -13.13
N ALA A 237 -6.77 -0.24 -14.39
CA ALA A 237 -6.95 -1.23 -15.44
C ALA A 237 -5.87 -2.32 -15.42
N GLY A 238 -6.21 -3.50 -15.93
CA GLY A 238 -5.27 -4.63 -16.02
C GLY A 238 -4.77 -5.13 -14.67
N PHE A 239 -3.69 -5.89 -14.71
CA PHE A 239 -2.91 -6.28 -13.53
C PHE A 239 -2.04 -5.12 -13.04
N TRP A 240 -1.65 -5.17 -11.78
CA TRP A 240 -0.94 -4.10 -11.10
C TRP A 240 0.47 -4.53 -10.69
N HIS A 241 1.34 -3.56 -10.44
CA HIS A 241 2.71 -3.79 -10.00
C HIS A 241 3.13 -2.72 -9.00
N THR A 242 4.21 -2.96 -8.24
CA THR A 242 4.73 -1.97 -7.29
C THR A 242 5.84 -1.12 -7.87
N SER A 243 5.91 0.14 -7.46
CA SER A 243 7.02 1.06 -7.75
C SER A 243 7.32 1.87 -6.49
N GLY A 244 8.46 1.60 -5.86
CA GLY A 244 8.73 2.11 -4.50
C GLY A 244 7.64 1.66 -3.53
N ASN A 245 7.00 2.60 -2.84
CA ASN A 245 5.87 2.38 -1.93
C ASN A 245 4.50 2.54 -2.60
N GLN A 246 4.43 2.63 -3.93
CA GLN A 246 3.18 2.77 -4.67
C GLN A 246 2.79 1.48 -5.37
N ILE A 247 1.49 1.30 -5.58
CA ILE A 247 0.93 0.34 -6.52
C ILE A 247 0.52 1.11 -7.77
N LEU A 248 0.90 0.61 -8.94
CA LEU A 248 0.60 1.19 -10.24
C LEU A 248 -0.21 0.21 -11.09
N ASP A 249 -1.14 0.74 -11.89
CA ASP A 249 -1.85 -0.04 -12.90
C ASP A 249 -0.96 -0.43 -14.10
N ALA A 250 -1.51 -1.18 -15.05
CA ALA A 250 -0.77 -1.62 -16.24
C ALA A 250 -0.28 -0.46 -17.14
N ALA A 251 -0.85 0.75 -17.02
CA ALA A 251 -0.45 1.94 -17.74
C ALA A 251 0.53 2.83 -16.94
N GLY A 252 0.92 2.42 -15.73
CA GLY A 252 1.84 3.15 -14.86
C GLY A 252 1.16 4.25 -14.04
N ASN A 253 -0.18 4.28 -13.97
CA ASN A 253 -0.89 5.24 -13.12
C ASN A 253 -0.94 4.72 -11.67
N PRO A 254 -0.69 5.57 -10.65
CA PRO A 254 -0.91 5.20 -9.26
C PRO A 254 -2.35 4.74 -9.01
N VAL A 255 -2.50 3.72 -8.19
CA VAL A 255 -3.78 3.21 -7.71
C VAL A 255 -3.76 3.06 -6.19
N GLN A 256 -4.91 3.23 -5.57
CA GLN A 256 -5.11 3.03 -4.14
C GLN A 256 -6.14 1.93 -3.94
N ILE A 257 -5.78 0.92 -3.15
CA ILE A 257 -6.71 -0.10 -2.69
C ILE A 257 -7.56 0.52 -1.58
N ALA A 258 -8.82 0.80 -1.87
CA ALA A 258 -9.83 1.23 -0.92
C ALA A 258 -10.84 0.07 -0.80
N GLY A 259 -10.50 -0.90 0.03
CA GLY A 259 -11.16 -2.20 0.04
C GLY A 259 -12.08 -2.45 1.23
N VAL A 260 -12.87 -3.52 1.12
CA VAL A 260 -13.69 -4.10 2.20
C VAL A 260 -13.46 -5.62 2.24
N ASN A 261 -13.52 -6.22 3.43
CA ASN A 261 -13.49 -7.68 3.57
C ASN A 261 -14.93 -8.24 3.47
N TRP A 262 -15.15 -9.23 2.60
CA TRP A 262 -16.41 -9.98 2.57
C TRP A 262 -16.15 -11.45 2.88
N TYR A 263 -16.18 -11.78 4.16
CA TYR A 263 -15.89 -13.11 4.68
C TYR A 263 -17.05 -14.09 4.46
N GLY A 264 -16.75 -15.39 4.57
CA GLY A 264 -17.71 -16.50 4.60
C GLY A 264 -17.21 -17.75 3.88
N PHE A 265 -16.41 -17.60 2.81
CA PHE A 265 -15.82 -18.74 2.10
C PHE A 265 -14.83 -19.54 2.96
N GLU A 266 -14.21 -18.90 3.96
CA GLU A 266 -13.33 -19.56 4.94
C GLU A 266 -14.09 -20.29 6.05
N GLY A 267 -15.40 -20.05 6.16
CA GLY A 267 -16.24 -20.62 7.20
C GLY A 267 -16.99 -21.88 6.76
N TYR A 268 -17.76 -22.43 7.68
CA TYR A 268 -18.64 -23.59 7.42
C TYR A 268 -19.70 -23.32 6.34
N ASN A 269 -20.04 -22.04 6.12
CA ASN A 269 -21.00 -21.65 5.09
C ASN A 269 -20.45 -21.93 3.68
N GLY A 270 -19.13 -21.84 3.48
CA GLY A 270 -18.47 -22.08 2.19
C GLY A 270 -18.80 -21.04 1.12
N VAL A 271 -19.43 -19.93 1.49
CA VAL A 271 -19.82 -18.83 0.61
C VAL A 271 -19.86 -17.54 1.42
N PRO A 272 -19.82 -16.35 0.78
CA PRO A 272 -19.85 -15.10 1.50
C PRO A 272 -21.11 -14.99 2.36
N ASP A 273 -20.95 -14.44 3.55
CA ASP A 273 -22.07 -14.29 4.48
C ASP A 273 -23.09 -13.26 3.97
N GLY A 274 -24.36 -13.48 4.31
CA GLY A 274 -25.48 -12.60 3.97
C GLY A 274 -26.31 -13.04 2.76
N LEU A 275 -25.89 -14.07 2.02
CA LEU A 275 -26.63 -14.58 0.84
C LEU A 275 -27.98 -15.26 1.18
N TRP A 276 -28.22 -15.54 2.47
CA TRP A 276 -29.54 -15.95 2.98
C TRP A 276 -30.54 -14.78 3.06
N THR A 277 -30.08 -13.53 2.86
CA THR A 277 -30.92 -12.31 2.95
C THR A 277 -30.86 -11.44 1.70
N ARG A 278 -29.72 -11.40 1.01
CA ARG A 278 -29.45 -10.45 -0.09
C ARG A 278 -28.95 -11.18 -1.34
N ASN A 279 -29.17 -10.56 -2.49
CA ASN A 279 -28.53 -11.00 -3.73
C ASN A 279 -27.04 -10.62 -3.71
N TYR A 280 -26.16 -11.51 -4.18
CA TYR A 280 -24.71 -11.25 -4.18
C TYR A 280 -24.31 -10.03 -5.03
N LYS A 281 -25.05 -9.76 -6.12
CA LYS A 281 -24.85 -8.59 -6.98
C LYS A 281 -25.24 -7.30 -6.27
N ASP A 282 -26.41 -7.28 -5.62
CA ASP A 282 -26.86 -6.12 -4.85
C ASP A 282 -25.90 -5.77 -3.69
N MET A 283 -25.25 -6.78 -3.09
CA MET A 283 -24.22 -6.57 -2.07
C MET A 283 -23.00 -5.84 -2.65
N MET A 284 -22.49 -6.29 -3.80
CA MET A 284 -21.34 -5.68 -4.46
C MET A 284 -21.65 -4.31 -5.08
N ASP A 285 -22.83 -4.12 -5.66
CA ASP A 285 -23.30 -2.82 -6.15
C ASP A 285 -23.36 -1.80 -5.00
N GLN A 286 -23.80 -2.25 -3.81
CA GLN A 286 -23.78 -1.40 -2.62
C GLN A 286 -22.35 -1.05 -2.22
N MET A 287 -21.40 -2.00 -2.21
CA MET A 287 -19.99 -1.73 -1.93
C MET A 287 -19.41 -0.66 -2.87
N VAL A 288 -19.70 -0.74 -4.18
CA VAL A 288 -19.31 0.28 -5.15
C VAL A 288 -19.95 1.63 -4.83
N SER A 289 -21.24 1.65 -4.47
CA SER A 289 -21.96 2.89 -4.14
C SER A 289 -21.41 3.61 -2.90
N GLU A 290 -20.86 2.86 -1.94
CA GLU A 290 -20.19 3.38 -0.74
C GLU A 290 -18.72 3.78 -1.01
N GLY A 291 -18.24 3.60 -2.24
CA GLY A 291 -16.91 4.04 -2.68
C GLY A 291 -15.80 3.01 -2.57
N PHE A 292 -16.11 1.76 -2.22
CA PHE A 292 -15.12 0.68 -2.24
C PHE A 292 -14.77 0.29 -3.68
N ASN A 293 -13.49 -0.01 -3.92
CA ASN A 293 -12.99 -0.44 -5.22
C ASN A 293 -12.44 -1.86 -5.24
N THR A 294 -12.25 -2.48 -4.08
CA THR A 294 -11.62 -3.80 -3.93
C THR A 294 -12.34 -4.61 -2.85
N ILE A 295 -12.47 -5.92 -3.06
CA ILE A 295 -12.90 -6.87 -2.02
C ILE A 295 -11.71 -7.76 -1.68
N ARG A 296 -11.33 -7.83 -0.40
CA ARG A 296 -10.52 -8.95 0.13
C ARG A 296 -11.50 -10.08 0.42
N LEU A 297 -11.24 -11.24 -0.18
CA LEU A 297 -12.14 -12.39 -0.20
C LEU A 297 -11.49 -13.58 0.54
N PRO A 298 -11.67 -13.67 1.88
CA PRO A 298 -11.19 -14.77 2.70
C PRO A 298 -11.74 -16.11 2.23
N TYR A 299 -10.91 -17.13 2.12
CA TYR A 299 -11.33 -18.51 1.82
C TYR A 299 -10.52 -19.54 2.65
N SER A 300 -10.99 -20.78 2.72
CA SER A 300 -10.25 -21.91 3.27
C SER A 300 -9.92 -22.95 2.19
N GLN A 301 -8.91 -23.80 2.39
CA GLN A 301 -8.57 -24.83 1.40
C GLN A 301 -9.75 -25.77 1.09
N ASP A 302 -10.68 -25.98 2.03
CA ASP A 302 -11.89 -26.78 1.83
C ASP A 302 -12.69 -26.35 0.58
N VAL A 303 -12.69 -25.06 0.20
CA VAL A 303 -13.29 -24.54 -1.04
C VAL A 303 -12.72 -25.21 -2.29
N LEU A 304 -11.40 -25.47 -2.30
CA LEU A 304 -10.69 -26.17 -3.38
C LEU A 304 -10.86 -27.68 -3.30
N HIS A 305 -11.10 -28.21 -2.10
CA HIS A 305 -11.29 -29.64 -1.82
C HIS A 305 -12.76 -30.08 -1.80
N GLY A 306 -13.62 -29.39 -2.57
CA GLY A 306 -14.97 -29.83 -2.87
C GLY A 306 -16.06 -29.40 -1.88
N GLN A 307 -15.79 -28.40 -1.04
CA GLN A 307 -16.83 -27.79 -0.20
C GLN A 307 -18.00 -27.29 -1.05
N ILE A 308 -19.21 -27.58 -0.59
CA ILE A 308 -20.46 -27.05 -1.16
C ILE A 308 -21.03 -25.99 -0.22
N PRO A 309 -21.76 -25.00 -0.74
CA PRO A 309 -22.46 -24.05 0.11
C PRO A 309 -23.40 -24.77 1.08
N GLY A 310 -23.38 -24.38 2.36
CA GLY A 310 -24.37 -24.86 3.32
C GLY A 310 -25.77 -24.28 3.06
N ASP A 311 -26.65 -24.29 4.06
CA ASP A 311 -27.99 -23.66 4.01
C ASP A 311 -27.95 -22.11 4.06
N SER A 312 -26.87 -21.51 3.53
CA SER A 312 -26.51 -20.09 3.67
C SER A 312 -26.91 -19.24 2.47
N ILE A 313 -27.61 -19.80 1.50
CA ILE A 313 -28.07 -19.10 0.29
C ILE A 313 -29.59 -19.23 0.20
N ASP A 314 -30.28 -18.10 0.08
CA ASP A 314 -31.67 -18.11 -0.38
C ASP A 314 -31.69 -18.12 -1.91
N PHE A 315 -32.01 -19.28 -2.49
CA PHE A 315 -32.07 -19.46 -3.95
C PHE A 315 -33.26 -18.76 -4.62
N ASN A 316 -34.26 -18.26 -3.86
CA ASN A 316 -35.27 -17.39 -4.46
C ASN A 316 -34.69 -16.01 -4.79
N ILE A 317 -33.69 -15.58 -4.02
CA ILE A 317 -32.98 -14.30 -4.19
C ILE A 317 -31.74 -14.48 -5.07
N ASN A 318 -31.08 -15.65 -4.99
CA ASN A 318 -29.87 -16.01 -5.72
C ASN A 318 -30.06 -17.27 -6.59
N PRO A 319 -31.02 -17.28 -7.53
CA PRO A 319 -31.39 -18.50 -8.27
C PRO A 319 -30.26 -19.06 -9.16
N ASP A 320 -29.35 -18.21 -9.63
CA ASP A 320 -28.22 -18.59 -10.47
C ASP A 320 -27.07 -19.27 -9.70
N LEU A 321 -27.12 -19.27 -8.36
CA LEU A 321 -26.17 -19.97 -7.50
C LEU A 321 -26.61 -21.40 -7.16
N GLN A 322 -27.82 -21.80 -7.53
CA GLN A 322 -28.38 -23.10 -7.15
C GLN A 322 -27.58 -24.26 -7.76
N GLY A 323 -27.15 -25.19 -6.90
CA GLY A 323 -26.42 -26.40 -7.30
C GLY A 323 -24.94 -26.19 -7.61
N LEU A 324 -24.41 -24.99 -7.41
CA LEU A 324 -22.98 -24.70 -7.56
C LEU A 324 -22.18 -25.17 -6.33
N THR A 325 -20.94 -25.59 -6.55
CA THR A 325 -19.96 -25.76 -5.46
C THR A 325 -19.45 -24.40 -4.97
N SER A 326 -18.77 -24.37 -3.82
CA SER A 326 -18.25 -23.11 -3.24
C SER A 326 -17.33 -22.38 -4.21
N ILE A 327 -16.40 -23.09 -4.85
CA ILE A 327 -15.51 -22.48 -5.86
C ILE A 327 -16.25 -21.97 -7.10
N GLN A 328 -17.37 -22.60 -7.48
CA GLN A 328 -18.22 -22.10 -8.57
C GLN A 328 -19.02 -20.86 -8.17
N VAL A 329 -19.39 -20.73 -6.89
CA VAL A 329 -19.95 -19.46 -6.36
C VAL A 329 -18.87 -18.38 -6.33
N MET A 330 -17.62 -18.72 -5.99
CA MET A 330 -16.49 -17.79 -6.08
C MET A 330 -16.28 -17.27 -7.50
N ASP A 331 -16.40 -18.13 -8.52
CA ASP A 331 -16.38 -17.70 -9.93
C ASP A 331 -17.43 -16.62 -10.19
N LYS A 332 -18.68 -16.83 -9.73
CA LYS A 332 -19.79 -15.88 -9.93
C LYS A 332 -19.52 -14.53 -9.27
N VAL A 333 -18.95 -14.54 -8.08
CA VAL A 333 -18.58 -13.31 -7.35
C VAL A 333 -17.48 -12.55 -8.12
N ILE A 334 -16.43 -13.25 -8.55
CA ILE A 334 -15.30 -12.63 -9.26
C ILE A 334 -15.71 -12.15 -10.65
N ASP A 335 -16.52 -12.92 -11.38
CA ASP A 335 -17.03 -12.51 -12.69
C ASP A 335 -17.81 -11.21 -12.59
N TYR A 336 -18.75 -11.13 -11.64
CA TYR A 336 -19.56 -9.93 -11.46
C TYR A 336 -18.75 -8.74 -10.92
N ALA A 337 -17.81 -8.97 -9.99
CA ALA A 337 -16.88 -7.94 -9.55
C ALA A 337 -16.15 -7.31 -10.76
N GLY A 338 -15.71 -8.13 -11.72
CA GLY A 338 -15.11 -7.66 -12.97
C GLY A 338 -16.08 -6.86 -13.85
N GLU A 339 -17.33 -7.30 -13.98
CA GLU A 339 -18.38 -6.59 -14.75
C GLU A 339 -18.63 -5.17 -14.23
N ILE A 340 -18.60 -4.97 -12.91
CA ILE A 340 -18.86 -3.68 -12.26
C ILE A 340 -17.58 -2.90 -11.93
N GLY A 341 -16.41 -3.45 -12.27
CA GLY A 341 -15.11 -2.79 -12.12
C GLY A 341 -14.52 -2.85 -10.71
N LEU A 342 -15.03 -3.69 -9.80
CA LEU A 342 -14.35 -4.02 -8.55
C LEU A 342 -13.11 -4.90 -8.80
N LYS A 343 -12.14 -4.83 -7.89
CA LYS A 343 -11.01 -5.77 -7.82
C LYS A 343 -11.17 -6.78 -6.69
N ILE A 344 -10.45 -7.88 -6.79
CA ILE A 344 -10.45 -8.97 -5.82
C ILE A 344 -9.01 -9.24 -5.38
N ILE A 345 -8.83 -9.34 -4.07
CA ILE A 345 -7.67 -9.96 -3.42
C ILE A 345 -8.16 -11.27 -2.82
N LEU A 346 -7.61 -12.39 -3.29
CA LEU A 346 -7.90 -13.69 -2.69
C LEU A 346 -7.07 -13.84 -1.43
N ASP A 347 -7.70 -14.20 -0.32
CA ASP A 347 -7.04 -14.35 0.98
C ASP A 347 -7.16 -15.80 1.46
N HIS A 348 -6.03 -16.49 1.57
CA HIS A 348 -6.01 -17.79 2.23
C HIS A 348 -6.14 -17.56 3.73
N HIS A 349 -7.39 -17.57 4.19
CA HIS A 349 -7.69 -17.22 5.56
C HIS A 349 -7.45 -18.39 6.52
N ARG A 350 -7.63 -19.62 6.02
CA ARG A 350 -7.55 -20.84 6.83
C ARG A 350 -7.15 -22.08 6.06
N ASN A 351 -6.55 -23.02 6.77
CA ASN A 351 -6.33 -24.36 6.26
C ASN A 351 -7.68 -25.08 6.02
N ASP A 352 -8.51 -25.22 7.06
CA ASP A 352 -9.85 -25.82 6.98
C ASP A 352 -10.98 -24.83 7.35
N ALA A 353 -12.22 -25.15 6.95
CA ALA A 353 -13.38 -24.32 7.22
C ALA A 353 -13.66 -24.19 8.74
N GLY A 354 -13.83 -22.96 9.24
CA GLY A 354 -13.99 -22.77 10.70
C GLY A 354 -14.50 -21.40 11.17
N ILE A 355 -14.27 -21.09 12.45
CA ILE A 355 -14.48 -19.75 13.07
C ILE A 355 -13.13 -19.16 13.56
N SER A 356 -12.88 -17.84 13.44
CA SER A 356 -11.59 -17.15 13.73
C SER A 356 -10.45 -17.35 12.70
N THR A 357 -9.18 -17.22 13.09
CA THR A 357 -8.02 -17.57 12.25
C THR A 357 -7.68 -19.07 12.35
N THR A 358 -6.68 -19.54 11.60
CA THR A 358 -6.13 -20.90 11.73
C THR A 358 -5.60 -21.16 13.14
N ALA A 359 -6.10 -22.22 13.80
CA ALA A 359 -5.92 -22.42 15.23
C ALA A 359 -4.48 -22.64 15.71
N ASN A 360 -3.57 -23.08 14.84
CA ASN A 360 -2.16 -23.24 15.17
C ASN A 360 -1.30 -22.04 14.75
N GLY A 361 -1.88 -21.05 14.06
CA GLY A 361 -1.20 -19.85 13.56
C GLY A 361 -0.21 -20.08 12.42
N LEU A 362 -0.31 -21.22 11.72
CA LEU A 362 0.58 -21.62 10.64
C LEU A 362 -0.22 -21.96 9.37
N TRP A 363 0.42 -21.82 8.20
CA TRP A 363 -0.12 -22.15 6.87
C TRP A 363 -0.17 -23.66 6.56
N TYR A 364 -0.02 -24.50 7.57
CA TYR A 364 -0.08 -25.94 7.46
C TYR A 364 -0.48 -26.59 8.79
N ASP A 365 -1.02 -27.80 8.70
CA ASP A 365 -1.36 -28.67 9.82
C ASP A 365 -1.38 -30.15 9.39
N ASP A 366 -1.99 -31.02 10.20
CA ASP A 366 -2.08 -32.45 9.94
C ASP A 366 -3.03 -32.80 8.77
N LYS A 367 -3.96 -31.91 8.42
CA LYS A 367 -4.91 -32.09 7.31
C LYS A 367 -4.31 -31.58 6.00
N TYR A 368 -3.69 -30.40 6.04
CA TYR A 368 -3.08 -29.77 4.87
C TYR A 368 -1.61 -29.44 5.14
N SER A 369 -0.71 -30.07 4.40
CA SER A 369 0.72 -29.76 4.49
C SER A 369 1.04 -28.42 3.79
N GLU A 370 2.21 -27.84 4.07
CA GLU A 370 2.69 -26.66 3.32
C GLU A 370 2.74 -26.92 1.81
N THR A 371 2.99 -28.16 1.39
CA THR A 371 2.99 -28.51 -0.03
C THR A 371 1.57 -28.49 -0.60
N ASP A 372 0.58 -28.93 0.15
CA ASP A 372 -0.83 -28.85 -0.26
C ASP A 372 -1.27 -27.38 -0.36
N TRP A 373 -0.94 -26.55 0.64
CA TRP A 373 -1.19 -25.11 0.63
C TRP A 373 -0.59 -24.42 -0.62
N VAL A 374 0.67 -24.70 -0.96
CA VAL A 374 1.31 -24.13 -2.17
C VAL A 374 0.63 -24.65 -3.45
N ASN A 375 0.27 -25.93 -3.52
CA ASN A 375 -0.39 -26.52 -4.69
C ASN A 375 -1.81 -25.97 -4.89
N ASP A 376 -2.51 -25.72 -3.79
CA ASP A 376 -3.84 -25.12 -3.78
C ASP A 376 -3.80 -23.67 -4.27
N TRP A 377 -2.80 -22.90 -3.82
CA TRP A 377 -2.53 -21.57 -4.37
C TRP A 377 -2.30 -21.60 -5.88
N VAL A 378 -1.42 -22.49 -6.34
CA VAL A 378 -1.13 -22.68 -7.77
C VAL A 378 -2.40 -23.04 -8.55
N THR A 379 -3.24 -23.91 -8.00
CA THR A 379 -4.51 -24.34 -8.61
C THR A 379 -5.50 -23.17 -8.72
N LEU A 380 -5.67 -22.40 -7.64
CA LEU A 380 -6.57 -21.26 -7.60
C LEU A 380 -6.12 -20.12 -8.52
N VAL A 381 -4.82 -19.82 -8.56
CA VAL A 381 -4.27 -18.81 -9.45
C VAL A 381 -4.36 -19.25 -10.91
N ALA A 382 -4.11 -20.53 -11.22
CA ALA A 382 -4.29 -21.05 -12.57
C ALA A 382 -5.74 -20.92 -13.05
N ARG A 383 -6.71 -21.08 -12.14
CA ARG A 383 -8.14 -20.91 -12.44
C ARG A 383 -8.50 -19.50 -12.92
N TYR A 384 -7.89 -18.47 -12.31
CA TYR A 384 -8.14 -17.07 -12.65
C TYR A 384 -7.02 -16.42 -13.46
N ALA A 385 -6.11 -17.22 -14.03
CA ALA A 385 -5.02 -16.72 -14.85
C ALA A 385 -5.55 -15.91 -16.04
N GLY A 386 -5.01 -14.69 -16.22
CA GLY A 386 -5.46 -13.77 -17.27
C GLY A 386 -6.75 -12.99 -16.96
N ASN A 387 -7.38 -13.19 -15.79
CA ASN A 387 -8.48 -12.36 -15.33
C ASN A 387 -7.96 -11.25 -14.39
N PRO A 388 -7.84 -9.99 -14.85
CA PRO A 388 -7.30 -8.89 -14.05
C PRO A 388 -8.27 -8.36 -12.98
N THR A 389 -9.43 -8.98 -12.80
CA THR A 389 -10.27 -8.73 -11.62
C THR A 389 -9.55 -9.20 -10.36
N VAL A 390 -8.85 -10.34 -10.41
CA VAL A 390 -8.00 -10.81 -9.32
C VAL A 390 -6.64 -10.15 -9.46
N ILE A 391 -6.35 -9.17 -8.60
CA ILE A 391 -5.13 -8.34 -8.69
C ILE A 391 -3.98 -8.85 -7.83
N GLY A 392 -4.28 -9.69 -6.85
CA GLY A 392 -3.29 -10.19 -5.92
C GLY A 392 -3.82 -11.28 -5.01
N VAL A 393 -2.89 -11.85 -4.25
CA VAL A 393 -3.13 -12.92 -3.30
C VAL A 393 -2.51 -12.57 -1.95
N ASP A 394 -3.28 -12.72 -0.89
CA ASP A 394 -2.86 -12.61 0.50
C ASP A 394 -2.57 -14.00 1.04
N LEU A 395 -1.27 -14.29 1.18
CA LEU A 395 -0.75 -15.66 1.16
C LEU A 395 -1.28 -16.53 2.30
N HIS A 396 -1.39 -15.97 3.50
CA HIS A 396 -1.97 -16.62 4.66
C HIS A 396 -2.37 -15.57 5.70
N ASN A 397 -3.60 -15.66 6.19
CA ASN A 397 -4.13 -14.74 7.18
C ASN A 397 -3.52 -14.94 8.57
N GLU A 398 -3.07 -13.84 9.15
CA GLU A 398 -2.66 -13.71 10.54
C GLU A 398 -1.70 -14.81 11.06
N PRO A 399 -0.53 -15.05 10.44
CA PRO A 399 0.50 -15.87 11.06
C PRO A 399 0.85 -15.32 12.45
N TYR A 400 0.92 -16.18 13.47
CA TYR A 400 1.23 -15.71 14.84
C TYR A 400 2.12 -16.61 15.66
N ASN A 401 2.13 -17.91 15.38
CA ASN A 401 2.90 -18.91 16.12
C ASN A 401 4.11 -19.40 15.29
N CYS A 402 4.76 -18.46 14.62
CA CYS A 402 5.82 -18.68 13.64
C CYS A 402 6.97 -17.71 13.88
N THR A 403 8.06 -17.92 13.15
CA THR A 403 9.23 -17.03 13.15
C THR A 403 9.31 -16.24 11.84
N TRP A 404 10.08 -15.15 11.87
CA TRP A 404 10.48 -14.41 10.67
C TRP A 404 11.99 -14.52 10.50
N GLY A 405 12.46 -15.30 9.53
CA GLY A 405 13.88 -15.51 9.28
C GLY A 405 14.56 -16.51 10.23
N GLY A 406 13.79 -17.37 10.90
CA GLY A 406 14.32 -18.42 11.79
C GLY A 406 14.92 -19.63 11.06
N GLY A 407 14.64 -19.80 9.76
CA GLY A 407 15.12 -20.91 8.92
C GLY A 407 14.41 -22.26 9.13
N GLY A 408 13.48 -22.33 10.09
CA GLY A 408 12.71 -23.53 10.41
C GLY A 408 11.54 -23.82 9.48
N ALA A 409 10.80 -24.89 9.79
CA ALA A 409 9.54 -25.20 9.13
C ALA A 409 8.49 -24.10 9.38
N ASP A 410 8.53 -23.49 10.55
CA ASP A 410 7.71 -22.38 11.03
C ASP A 410 8.26 -20.99 10.63
N ASP A 411 9.22 -20.89 9.71
CA ASP A 411 9.70 -19.61 9.18
C ASP A 411 8.75 -19.07 8.10
N TRP A 412 7.97 -18.04 8.46
CA TRP A 412 6.99 -17.43 7.57
C TRP A 412 7.65 -16.76 6.36
N ALA A 413 8.80 -16.10 6.53
CA ALA A 413 9.46 -15.40 5.43
C ALA A 413 9.90 -16.38 4.33
N ARG A 414 10.41 -17.57 4.74
CA ARG A 414 10.74 -18.66 3.82
C ARG A 414 9.50 -19.19 3.10
N ALA A 415 8.41 -19.43 3.83
CA ALA A 415 7.18 -19.98 3.26
C ALA A 415 6.49 -19.01 2.30
N ALA A 416 6.45 -17.72 2.64
CA ALA A 416 5.94 -16.66 1.78
C ALA A 416 6.71 -16.56 0.46
N GLU A 417 8.05 -16.64 0.49
CA GLU A 417 8.87 -16.70 -0.73
C GLU A 417 8.59 -17.96 -1.55
N ARG A 418 8.43 -19.12 -0.89
CA ARG A 418 8.12 -20.39 -1.58
C ARG A 418 6.76 -20.31 -2.30
N ALA A 419 5.71 -19.90 -1.61
CA ALA A 419 4.37 -19.78 -2.18
C ALA A 419 4.30 -18.68 -3.24
N GLY A 420 4.82 -17.49 -2.92
CA GLY A 420 4.85 -16.35 -3.84
C GLY A 420 5.57 -16.67 -5.15
N ASN A 421 6.71 -17.37 -5.09
CA ASN A 421 7.43 -17.78 -6.30
C ASN A 421 6.70 -18.86 -7.10
N ALA A 422 6.00 -19.79 -6.44
CA ALA A 422 5.17 -20.79 -7.11
C ALA A 422 3.98 -20.14 -7.83
N ILE A 423 3.31 -19.19 -7.17
CA ILE A 423 2.21 -18.39 -7.74
C ILE A 423 2.69 -17.59 -8.96
N LEU A 424 3.81 -16.87 -8.82
CA LEU A 424 4.34 -16.03 -9.89
C LEU A 424 4.87 -16.83 -11.09
N ALA A 425 5.21 -18.10 -10.92
CA ALA A 425 5.53 -18.99 -12.03
C ALA A 425 4.29 -19.33 -12.89
N VAL A 426 3.08 -19.23 -12.32
CA VAL A 426 1.80 -19.45 -13.00
C VAL A 426 1.26 -18.14 -13.58
N ASN A 427 1.23 -17.09 -12.76
CA ASN A 427 0.79 -15.76 -13.16
C ASN A 427 1.79 -14.70 -12.64
N PRO A 428 2.72 -14.22 -13.49
CA PRO A 428 3.78 -13.29 -13.07
C PRO A 428 3.27 -11.87 -12.83
N ASP A 429 1.99 -11.58 -13.06
CA ASP A 429 1.41 -10.24 -12.95
C ASP A 429 0.64 -10.00 -11.64
N LEU A 430 0.55 -10.99 -10.75
CA LEU A 430 -0.14 -10.84 -9.47
C LEU A 430 0.71 -10.11 -8.42
N LEU A 431 0.07 -9.23 -7.66
CA LEU A 431 0.62 -8.75 -6.39
C LEU A 431 0.64 -9.90 -5.37
N ILE A 432 1.75 -10.04 -4.66
CA ILE A 432 1.93 -11.01 -3.58
C ILE A 432 1.89 -10.24 -2.26
N MET A 433 0.78 -10.37 -1.54
CA MET A 433 0.57 -9.77 -0.24
C MET A 433 1.11 -10.69 0.84
N VAL A 434 1.98 -10.13 1.69
CA VAL A 434 2.66 -10.85 2.77
C VAL A 434 2.35 -10.14 4.09
N GLU A 435 1.53 -10.77 4.92
CA GLU A 435 1.29 -10.33 6.29
C GLU A 435 2.54 -10.48 7.17
N GLY A 436 2.51 -9.87 8.35
CA GLY A 436 3.50 -10.04 9.41
C GLY A 436 3.31 -11.31 10.22
N ILE A 437 3.97 -11.36 11.39
CA ILE A 437 3.80 -12.43 12.39
C ILE A 437 3.20 -11.86 13.70
N GLY A 438 3.11 -12.67 14.76
CA GLY A 438 2.64 -12.20 16.07
C GLY A 438 3.76 -11.62 16.96
N VAL A 439 4.93 -12.26 16.97
CA VAL A 439 6.04 -11.89 17.86
C VAL A 439 7.37 -11.89 17.12
N TYR A 440 8.11 -10.79 17.18
CA TYR A 440 9.48 -10.70 16.68
C TYR A 440 10.43 -10.21 17.78
N HIS A 441 11.48 -10.97 18.10
CA HIS A 441 12.46 -10.65 19.15
C HIS A 441 11.81 -10.23 20.50
N ASP A 442 10.84 -11.04 20.96
CA ASP A 442 10.04 -10.83 22.18
C ASP A 442 9.11 -9.60 22.14
N GLN A 443 8.99 -8.94 20.99
CA GLN A 443 8.04 -7.85 20.79
C GLN A 443 6.79 -8.37 20.13
N PHE A 444 5.70 -8.34 20.87
CA PHE A 444 4.39 -8.70 20.37
C PHE A 444 3.74 -7.52 19.64
N TYR A 445 3.01 -7.84 18.57
CA TYR A 445 2.01 -6.98 17.96
C TYR A 445 0.82 -7.85 17.51
N TRP A 446 -0.20 -7.26 16.90
CA TRP A 446 -1.33 -8.04 16.35
C TRP A 446 -0.86 -9.18 15.46
N TRP A 447 -1.60 -10.28 15.46
CA TRP A 447 -1.36 -11.40 14.55
C TRP A 447 -1.41 -10.90 13.10
N GLY A 448 -0.49 -11.34 12.25
CA GLY A 448 -0.32 -10.77 10.91
C GLY A 448 0.18 -9.32 10.87
N GLY A 449 0.35 -8.63 12.01
CA GLY A 449 0.70 -7.22 12.05
C GLY A 449 2.18 -6.93 12.27
N ASN A 450 2.94 -7.87 12.86
CA ASN A 450 4.34 -7.62 13.20
C ASN A 450 5.26 -7.82 11.99
N LEU A 451 5.67 -6.71 11.37
CA LEU A 451 6.59 -6.70 10.22
C LEU A 451 8.03 -6.32 10.60
N MET A 452 8.38 -6.27 11.90
CA MET A 452 9.71 -5.85 12.34
C MET A 452 10.84 -6.66 11.71
N GLY A 453 10.60 -7.96 11.45
CA GLY A 453 11.55 -8.86 10.81
C GLY A 453 11.88 -8.52 9.36
N VAL A 454 11.05 -7.75 8.66
CA VAL A 454 11.29 -7.33 7.27
C VAL A 454 12.60 -6.56 7.13
N ARG A 455 12.95 -5.73 8.13
CA ARG A 455 14.19 -4.94 8.10
C ARG A 455 15.43 -5.84 8.07
N ASP A 456 15.37 -6.95 8.78
CA ASP A 456 16.50 -7.85 8.97
C ASP A 456 16.51 -8.94 7.89
N ARG A 457 15.32 -9.36 7.42
CA ARG A 457 15.10 -10.33 6.34
C ARG A 457 13.92 -9.91 5.44
N PRO A 458 14.14 -9.10 4.40
CA PRO A 458 13.08 -8.71 3.47
C PRO A 458 12.65 -9.92 2.61
N ILE A 459 11.43 -9.86 2.07
CA ILE A 459 10.92 -10.87 1.13
C ILE A 459 11.49 -10.58 -0.24
N VAL A 460 12.07 -11.60 -0.87
CA VAL A 460 12.64 -11.52 -2.21
C VAL A 460 11.97 -12.56 -3.10
N LEU A 461 11.21 -12.07 -4.08
CA LEU A 461 10.55 -12.90 -5.09
C LEU A 461 11.34 -12.89 -6.40
N ASN A 462 11.16 -13.93 -7.20
CA ASN A 462 11.80 -14.09 -8.52
C ASN A 462 11.33 -13.05 -9.54
N VAL A 463 10.10 -12.56 -9.39
CA VAL A 463 9.56 -11.45 -10.20
C VAL A 463 9.63 -10.17 -9.37
N PRO A 464 10.37 -9.14 -9.81
CA PRO A 464 10.48 -7.90 -9.09
C PRO A 464 9.14 -7.14 -9.12
N ASN A 465 8.97 -6.16 -8.23
CA ASN A 465 7.83 -5.24 -8.26
C ASN A 465 6.47 -5.94 -8.03
N ARG A 466 6.43 -6.97 -7.17
CA ARG A 466 5.21 -7.73 -6.84
C ARG A 466 4.88 -7.81 -5.35
N VAL A 467 5.85 -7.61 -4.46
CA VAL A 467 5.62 -7.71 -3.00
C VAL A 467 4.83 -6.51 -2.49
N VAL A 468 3.81 -6.77 -1.69
CA VAL A 468 3.08 -5.80 -0.87
C VAL A 468 3.04 -6.35 0.56
N TYR A 469 3.48 -5.57 1.55
CA TYR A 469 3.35 -5.98 2.95
C TYR A 469 1.97 -5.58 3.49
N SER A 470 1.30 -6.47 4.22
CA SER A 470 -0.11 -6.34 4.62
C SER A 470 -0.29 -6.55 6.13
N PRO A 471 0.04 -5.56 6.98
CA PRO A 471 -0.13 -5.71 8.43
C PRO A 471 -1.60 -5.55 8.86
N HIS A 472 -2.00 -6.31 9.89
CA HIS A 472 -3.26 -6.07 10.61
C HIS A 472 -3.04 -5.20 11.86
N ASP A 473 -4.02 -4.34 12.15
CA ASP A 473 -4.14 -3.60 13.41
C ASP A 473 -5.62 -3.49 13.80
N TYR A 474 -5.90 -3.49 15.10
CA TYR A 474 -7.26 -3.49 15.62
C TYR A 474 -7.42 -2.56 16.83
N PRO A 475 -8.63 -2.05 17.09
CA PRO A 475 -8.90 -1.19 18.23
C PRO A 475 -9.06 -1.98 19.55
N ASN A 476 -9.10 -1.22 20.65
CA ASN A 476 -9.34 -1.72 22.01
C ASN A 476 -10.62 -2.58 22.17
N SER A 477 -11.61 -2.41 21.28
CA SER A 477 -12.83 -3.23 21.31
C SER A 477 -12.60 -4.68 20.91
N LEU A 478 -11.50 -4.98 20.21
CA LEU A 478 -11.12 -6.36 19.90
C LEU A 478 -10.29 -6.97 21.02
N PHE A 479 -9.20 -6.31 21.41
CA PHE A 479 -8.36 -6.76 22.53
C PHE A 479 -7.68 -5.56 23.23
N PRO A 480 -7.63 -5.54 24.57
CA PRO A 480 -7.07 -4.43 25.32
C PRO A 480 -5.54 -4.48 25.37
N GLN A 481 -4.91 -3.87 24.36
CA GLN A 481 -3.46 -3.65 24.33
C GLN A 481 -3.03 -2.55 25.30
N THR A 482 -1.81 -2.65 25.81
CA THR A 482 -1.27 -1.69 26.80
C THR A 482 -1.15 -0.26 26.26
N TRP A 483 -0.96 -0.09 24.96
CA TRP A 483 -0.91 1.23 24.31
C TRP A 483 -2.27 1.93 24.20
N PHE A 484 -3.37 1.28 24.58
CA PHE A 484 -4.69 1.91 24.67
C PHE A 484 -5.00 2.52 26.04
N THR A 485 -4.17 2.25 27.04
CA THR A 485 -4.39 2.72 28.42
C THR A 485 -3.32 3.69 28.92
N GLY A 486 -2.31 4.01 28.10
CA GLY A 486 -1.30 5.00 28.41
C GLY A 486 -1.85 6.43 28.42
N ASP A 487 -1.22 7.30 29.23
CA ASP A 487 -1.55 8.73 29.31
C ASP A 487 -1.36 9.46 27.96
N ASP A 488 -0.60 8.87 27.04
CA ASP A 488 -0.31 9.33 25.69
C ASP A 488 -1.14 8.62 24.60
N PHE A 489 -2.23 7.92 24.97
CA PHE A 489 -3.13 7.29 24.01
C PHE A 489 -3.57 8.28 22.90
N GLY A 490 -3.45 7.84 21.64
CA GLY A 490 -3.62 8.69 20.47
C GLY A 490 -2.31 9.30 19.97
N ALA A 491 -1.58 10.01 20.84
CA ALA A 491 -0.30 10.63 20.48
C ALA A 491 0.83 9.60 20.30
N GLY A 492 0.80 8.50 21.08
CA GLY A 492 1.78 7.40 21.00
C GLY A 492 1.47 6.35 19.93
N LEU A 493 0.27 6.35 19.33
CA LEU A 493 -0.11 5.35 18.33
C LEU A 493 0.79 5.35 17.07
N PRO A 494 1.18 6.51 16.49
CA PRO A 494 2.11 6.52 15.37
C PRO A 494 3.42 5.77 15.68
N ASP A 495 3.98 5.92 16.87
CA ASP A 495 5.20 5.21 17.28
C ASP A 495 4.96 3.69 17.35
N VAL A 496 3.81 3.26 17.87
CA VAL A 496 3.41 1.85 17.90
C VAL A 496 3.36 1.27 16.47
N PHE A 497 2.67 1.96 15.57
CA PHE A 497 2.52 1.54 14.18
C PHE A 497 3.83 1.54 13.41
N THR A 498 4.66 2.57 13.59
CA THR A 498 5.98 2.68 12.96
C THR A 498 6.90 1.56 13.43
N ASN A 499 6.93 1.28 14.73
CA ASN A 499 7.72 0.18 15.29
C ASN A 499 7.29 -1.17 14.72
N ALA A 500 5.98 -1.45 14.61
CA ALA A 500 5.47 -2.70 14.05
C ALA A 500 5.72 -2.83 12.54
N GLY A 501 5.61 -1.73 11.78
CA GLY A 501 5.56 -1.70 10.32
C GLY A 501 6.91 -1.73 9.57
N ALA A 502 7.98 -2.26 10.16
CA ALA A 502 9.33 -2.26 9.56
C ALA A 502 9.90 -0.86 9.24
N THR A 503 9.28 0.21 9.72
CA THR A 503 9.76 1.58 9.48
C THR A 503 10.77 1.94 10.56
N SER A 504 12.05 1.92 10.17
CA SER A 504 13.17 2.25 11.06
C SER A 504 13.12 3.71 11.49
N THR A 505 12.61 4.01 12.69
CA THR A 505 12.94 5.27 13.37
C THR A 505 13.41 5.13 14.83
N LYS A 506 13.32 3.95 15.48
CA LYS A 506 13.78 3.78 16.87
C LYS A 506 14.87 2.74 17.06
N THR A 507 16.09 3.23 17.26
CA THR A 507 17.29 2.48 17.67
C THR A 507 17.20 2.10 19.14
N THR A 508 16.97 0.82 19.46
CA THR A 508 17.26 0.29 20.80
C THR A 508 18.51 -0.58 20.77
N SER A 509 19.55 -0.11 21.48
CA SER A 509 20.84 -0.75 21.69
C SER A 509 20.70 -2.14 22.33
N ARG A 510 21.10 -3.21 21.64
CA ARG A 510 21.39 -4.51 22.30
C ARG A 510 22.89 -4.63 22.58
N ARG A 511 23.21 -4.88 23.86
CA ARG A 511 24.55 -5.22 24.36
C ARG A 511 25.04 -6.52 23.72
N SER A 512 26.24 -6.48 23.16
CA SER A 512 27.00 -7.65 22.71
C SER A 512 27.45 -8.51 23.89
N ILE A 513 27.09 -9.79 23.89
CA ILE A 513 27.80 -10.81 24.67
C ILE A 513 28.97 -11.30 23.80
N SER A 514 30.18 -10.99 24.26
CA SER A 514 31.45 -11.43 23.69
C SER A 514 31.62 -12.95 23.89
N ALA A 515 31.63 -13.72 22.80
CA ALA A 515 32.13 -15.08 22.81
C ALA A 515 33.68 -15.05 22.87
N SER A 516 34.22 -15.38 24.04
CA SER A 516 35.66 -15.57 24.23
C SER A 516 36.13 -16.86 23.56
N SER A 517 37.15 -16.69 22.75
CA SER A 517 38.09 -17.63 22.15
C SER A 517 38.53 -18.82 23.04
N VAL A 518 38.49 -20.08 22.52
CA VAL A 518 39.64 -20.90 21.99
C VAL A 518 40.18 -21.89 23.04
N PRO A 519 40.99 -22.96 22.75
CA PRO A 519 41.23 -23.91 21.62
C PRO A 519 40.89 -25.37 22.06
N ALA A 520 41.13 -26.50 21.39
CA ALA A 520 41.95 -26.95 20.25
C ALA A 520 41.25 -28.14 19.58
#